data_AF-A0A6I2VQS4-F1
#
_entry.id   AF-A0A6I2VQS4-F1
#
_cell.length_a   1.000
_cell.length_b   1.000
_cell.length_c   1.000
_cell.angle_alpha   90.00
_cell.angle_beta   90.00
_cell.angle_gamma   90.00
#
_symmetry.space_group_name_H-M   'P 1'
#
loop_
_entity.id
_entity.type
_entity.pdbx_description
1 polymer ?
#
loop_
_entity_poly.entity_id
_entity_poly.type
_entity_poly.pdbx_seq_one_letter_code
_entity_poly.pdbx_strand_id
1 'polypeptide(L)'
;MATILAHIKVKPGCEAQFEQISKDLYGASHGSEPGLLRYEYWRGSEPQTYYTLLAFTDFRAFITHQTSAHHEVASPLLGTVLAGLKLEWVDPVQGGSELPPTENQDLSDSLDELTRSYAKRFAAQVAPWWNEVR
;
A
#
# COMPACT_ATOMS: atom_id res chain seq x y z
N MET A 1 -12.44 2.15 -4.10
CA MET A 1 -11.01 2.53 -4.20
C MET A 1 -10.37 2.35 -2.85
N ALA A 2 -9.08 2.02 -2.81
CA ALA A 2 -8.26 1.97 -1.60
C ALA A 2 -6.95 2.72 -1.85
N THR A 3 -6.74 3.84 -1.15
CA THR A 3 -5.51 4.64 -1.25
C THR A 3 -4.76 4.71 0.07
N ILE A 4 -3.47 4.38 0.04
CA ILE A 4 -2.59 4.32 1.20
C ILE A 4 -1.32 5.13 0.91
N LEU A 5 -0.91 5.97 1.86
CA LEU A 5 0.45 6.50 1.94
C LEU A 5 1.22 5.69 3.00
N ALA A 6 2.17 4.88 2.57
CA ALA A 6 3.08 4.22 3.49
C ALA A 6 4.25 5.16 3.82
N HIS A 7 4.51 5.32 5.11
CA HIS A 7 5.67 6.01 5.64
C HIS A 7 6.68 4.95 6.07
N ILE A 8 7.86 4.99 5.46
CA ILE A 8 8.85 3.93 5.57
C ILE A 8 10.12 4.51 6.19
N LYS A 9 10.63 3.83 7.21
CA LYS A 9 11.98 4.05 7.76
C LYS A 9 12.83 2.83 7.44
N VAL A 10 13.95 3.05 6.76
CA VAL A 10 14.93 2.02 6.40
C VAL A 10 16.05 2.00 7.46
N LYS A 11 16.65 0.83 7.70
CA LYS A 11 17.83 0.70 8.56
C LYS A 11 19.04 1.42 7.91
N PRO A 12 19.91 2.08 8.70
CA PRO A 12 21.12 2.69 8.16
C PRO A 12 21.97 1.70 7.36
N GLY A 13 22.36 2.07 6.14
CA GLY A 13 23.17 1.23 5.25
C GLY A 13 22.37 0.22 4.41
N CYS A 14 21.04 0.14 4.58
CA CYS A 14 20.18 -0.74 3.80
C CYS A 14 19.45 -0.03 2.65
N GLU A 15 19.72 1.25 2.41
CA GLU A 15 18.99 2.10 1.44
C GLU A 15 19.03 1.52 0.02
N ALA A 16 20.21 1.14 -0.45
CA ALA A 16 20.37 0.55 -1.79
C ALA A 16 19.63 -0.79 -1.95
N GLN A 17 19.64 -1.62 -0.90
CA GLN A 17 18.93 -2.90 -0.90
C GLN A 17 17.42 -2.69 -0.87
N PHE A 18 16.93 -1.78 -0.02
CA PHE A 18 15.52 -1.40 0.02
C PHE A 18 15.05 -0.90 -1.35
N GLU A 19 15.79 0.01 -1.97
CA GLU A 19 15.41 0.54 -3.29
C GLU A 19 15.39 -0.54 -4.37
N GLN A 20 16.28 -1.54 -4.30
CA GLN A 20 16.25 -2.67 -5.22
C GLN A 20 14.96 -3.50 -5.03
N ILE A 21 14.63 -3.86 -3.79
CA ILE A 21 13.39 -4.57 -3.47
C ILE A 21 12.16 -3.78 -3.95
N SER A 22 12.14 -2.46 -3.72
CA SER A 22 11.07 -1.56 -4.16
C SER A 22 10.92 -1.52 -5.68
N LYS A 23 12.02 -1.47 -6.43
CA LYS A 23 12.02 -1.51 -7.90
C LYS A 23 11.47 -2.84 -8.43
N ASP A 24 11.85 -3.95 -7.81
CA ASP A 24 11.39 -5.28 -8.19
C ASP A 24 9.89 -5.45 -7.91
N LEU A 25 9.42 -4.99 -6.74
CA LEU A 25 7.99 -4.93 -6.39
C LEU A 25 7.21 -4.05 -7.36
N TYR A 26 7.70 -2.83 -7.61
CA TYR A 26 7.08 -1.89 -8.55
C TYR A 26 6.85 -2.55 -9.92
N GLY A 27 7.89 -3.18 -10.48
CA GLY A 27 7.84 -3.80 -11.80
C GLY A 27 6.88 -4.99 -11.85
N ALA A 28 6.92 -5.85 -10.83
CA ALA A 28 6.04 -7.01 -10.73
C ALA A 28 4.56 -6.58 -10.62
N SER A 29 4.26 -5.62 -9.76
CA SER A 29 2.89 -5.13 -9.56
C SER A 29 2.33 -4.48 -10.82
N HIS A 30 3.05 -3.53 -11.44
CA HIS A 30 2.58 -2.89 -12.69
C HIS A 30 2.47 -3.86 -13.87
N GLY A 31 3.27 -4.92 -13.88
CA GLY A 31 3.23 -5.93 -14.94
C GLY A 31 2.09 -6.94 -14.81
N SER A 32 1.47 -7.08 -13.63
CA SER A 32 0.58 -8.22 -13.35
C SER A 32 -0.70 -7.91 -12.58
N GLU A 33 -0.84 -6.72 -11.99
CA GLU A 33 -1.99 -6.39 -11.13
C GLU A 33 -3.00 -5.49 -11.86
N PRO A 34 -4.12 -6.05 -12.37
CA PRO A 34 -5.11 -5.25 -13.10
C PRO A 34 -5.87 -4.25 -12.21
N GLY A 35 -5.88 -4.47 -10.90
CA GLY A 35 -6.55 -3.59 -9.93
C GLY A 35 -5.68 -2.44 -9.42
N LEU A 36 -4.41 -2.36 -9.87
CA LEU A 36 -3.46 -1.33 -9.46
C LEU A 36 -3.66 -0.04 -10.26
N LEU A 37 -3.78 1.11 -9.58
CA LEU A 37 -3.87 2.43 -10.20
C LEU A 37 -2.62 3.29 -10.02
N ARG A 38 -2.03 3.26 -8.83
CA ARG A 38 -0.80 3.99 -8.47
C ARG A 38 0.02 3.12 -7.54
N TYR A 39 1.32 3.05 -7.78
CA TYR A 39 2.24 2.43 -6.85
C TYR A 39 3.65 2.94 -7.08
N GLU A 40 3.99 4.07 -6.51
CA GLU A 40 5.30 4.67 -6.71
C GLU A 40 6.05 4.83 -5.39
N TYR A 41 7.37 4.92 -5.46
CA TYR A 41 8.25 5.10 -4.30
C TYR A 41 9.01 6.41 -4.41
N TRP A 42 9.16 7.11 -3.28
CA TRP A 42 9.91 8.35 -3.18
C TRP A 42 10.85 8.31 -1.99
N ARG A 43 12.04 8.90 -2.16
CA ARG A 43 12.91 9.26 -1.02
C ARG A 43 12.31 10.46 -0.31
N GLY A 44 12.27 10.42 1.01
CA GLY A 44 11.96 11.58 1.82
C GLY A 44 13.15 12.52 1.94
N SER A 45 12.91 13.72 2.48
CA SER A 45 13.97 14.72 2.71
C SER A 45 14.92 14.31 3.84
N GLU A 46 14.44 13.50 4.79
CA GLU A 46 15.25 13.02 5.91
C GLU A 46 15.97 11.70 5.59
N PRO A 47 17.19 11.47 6.10
CA PRO A 47 17.91 10.22 5.89
C PRO A 47 17.07 8.99 6.22
N GLN A 48 17.15 7.97 5.36
CA GLN A 48 16.44 6.69 5.48
C GLN A 48 14.91 6.77 5.49
N THR A 49 14.32 7.92 5.16
CA THR A 49 12.87 8.05 5.04
C THR A 49 12.45 7.85 3.60
N TYR A 50 11.37 7.10 3.42
CA TYR A 50 10.78 6.82 2.12
C TYR A 50 9.27 6.87 2.22
N TYR A 51 8.63 7.12 1.10
CA TYR A 51 7.18 7.13 0.95
C TYR A 51 6.78 6.21 -0.19
N THR A 52 5.65 5.54 -0.07
CA THR A 52 4.97 4.95 -1.22
C THR A 52 3.48 5.21 -1.15
N LEU A 53 2.91 5.58 -2.30
CA LEU A 53 1.50 5.83 -2.48
C LEU A 53 1.00 4.64 -3.27
N LEU A 54 0.07 3.90 -2.68
CA LEU A 54 -0.58 2.78 -3.34
C LEU A 54 -2.05 3.15 -3.52
N ALA A 55 -2.57 3.00 -4.73
CA ALA A 55 -3.98 3.18 -5.03
C ALA A 55 -4.50 2.00 -5.85
N PHE A 56 -5.65 1.45 -5.44
CA PHE A 56 -6.26 0.27 -6.05
C PHE A 56 -7.74 0.47 -6.31
N THR A 57 -8.26 -0.10 -7.40
CA THR A 57 -9.68 -0.02 -7.83
C THR A 57 -10.66 -0.19 -6.67
N ASP A 58 -10.37 -1.13 -5.76
CA ASP A 58 -11.08 -1.33 -4.52
C ASP A 58 -10.17 -1.92 -3.42
N PHE A 59 -10.73 -2.09 -2.23
CA PHE A 59 -10.03 -2.68 -1.10
C PHE A 59 -9.66 -4.14 -1.35
N ARG A 60 -10.49 -4.91 -2.06
CA ARG A 60 -10.14 -6.29 -2.45
C ARG A 60 -8.89 -6.34 -3.32
N ALA A 61 -8.73 -5.45 -4.29
CA ALA A 61 -7.54 -5.36 -5.12
C ALA A 61 -6.28 -5.06 -4.28
N PHE A 62 -6.39 -4.19 -3.28
CA PHE A 62 -5.32 -4.00 -2.30
C PHE A 62 -5.03 -5.28 -1.49
N ILE A 63 -6.04 -6.02 -1.04
CA ILE A 63 -5.78 -7.30 -0.35
C ILE A 63 -5.12 -8.32 -1.29
N THR A 64 -5.55 -8.39 -2.55
CA THR A 64 -4.90 -9.22 -3.58
C THR A 64 -3.43 -8.84 -3.80
N HIS A 65 -3.11 -7.54 -3.79
CA HIS A 65 -1.73 -7.06 -3.81
C HIS A 65 -0.94 -7.57 -2.61
N GLN A 66 -1.47 -7.41 -1.39
CA GLN A 66 -0.79 -7.83 -0.17
C GLN A 66 -0.52 -9.34 -0.08
N THR A 67 -1.37 -10.15 -0.71
CA THR A 67 -1.28 -11.62 -0.73
C THR A 67 -0.73 -12.16 -2.05
N SER A 68 -0.19 -11.31 -2.92
CA SER A 68 0.35 -11.74 -4.20
C SER A 68 1.65 -12.54 -4.01
N ALA A 69 1.98 -13.42 -4.96
CA ALA A 69 3.21 -14.21 -4.89
C ALA A 69 4.48 -13.33 -4.81
N HIS A 70 4.52 -12.22 -5.55
CA HIS A 70 5.68 -11.31 -5.49
C HIS A 70 5.74 -10.55 -4.16
N HIS A 71 4.60 -10.24 -3.53
CA HIS A 71 4.55 -9.61 -2.23
C HIS A 71 4.91 -10.59 -1.08
N GLU A 72 4.54 -11.86 -1.20
CA GLU A 72 4.97 -12.92 -0.27
C GLU A 72 6.49 -13.14 -0.32
N VAL A 73 7.10 -13.06 -1.51
CA VAL A 73 8.57 -13.12 -1.66
C VAL A 73 9.25 -11.87 -1.10
N ALA A 74 8.69 -10.68 -1.33
CA ALA A 74 9.30 -9.43 -0.91
C ALA A 74 9.15 -9.14 0.59
N SER A 75 8.05 -9.57 1.22
CA SER A 75 7.75 -9.24 2.62
C SER A 75 8.86 -9.64 3.61
N PRO A 76 9.44 -10.86 3.55
CA PRO A 76 10.58 -11.21 4.39
C PRO A 76 11.82 -10.34 4.13
N LEU A 77 12.10 -10.02 2.86
CA LEU A 77 13.24 -9.18 2.47
C LEU A 77 13.08 -7.76 3.03
N LEU A 78 11.88 -7.19 2.90
CA LEU A 78 11.54 -5.90 3.52
C LEU A 78 11.74 -5.96 5.04
N GLY A 79 11.32 -7.03 5.71
CA GLY A 79 11.55 -7.23 7.15
C GLY A 79 13.02 -7.14 7.57
N THR A 80 13.96 -7.49 6.68
CA THR A 80 15.40 -7.37 6.96
C THR A 80 15.93 -5.95 6.87
N VAL A 81 15.34 -5.09 6.04
CA VAL A 81 15.84 -3.72 5.76
C VAL A 81 15.04 -2.62 6.45
N LEU A 82 13.80 -2.88 6.86
CA LEU A 82 12.93 -1.87 7.47
C LEU A 82 13.19 -1.70 8.97
N ALA A 83 13.27 -0.45 9.40
CA ALA A 83 13.29 -0.03 10.80
C ALA A 83 11.91 0.43 11.30
N GLY A 84 11.01 0.80 10.39
CA GLY A 84 9.64 1.19 10.72
C GLY A 84 8.76 1.31 9.48
N LEU A 85 7.47 1.02 9.66
CA LEU A 85 6.44 1.14 8.62
C LEU A 85 5.15 1.63 9.27
N LYS A 86 4.58 2.72 8.76
CA LYS A 86 3.22 3.17 9.06
C LYS A 86 2.44 3.18 7.76
N LEU A 87 1.31 2.49 7.74
CA LEU A 87 0.33 2.62 6.65
C LEU A 87 -0.71 3.64 7.05
N GLU A 88 -0.89 4.67 6.23
CA GLU A 88 -1.89 5.72 6.43
C GLU A 88 -2.91 5.69 5.30
N TRP A 89 -4.18 5.50 5.65
CA TRP A 89 -5.27 5.68 4.72
C TRP A 89 -5.42 7.16 4.39
N VAL A 90 -5.51 7.48 3.11
CA VAL A 90 -5.68 8.86 2.62
C VAL A 90 -6.85 8.93 1.65
N ASP A 91 -7.55 10.05 1.65
CA ASP A 91 -8.61 10.34 0.68
C ASP A 91 -8.12 11.40 -0.31
N PRO A 92 -8.28 11.19 -1.63
CA PRO A 92 -7.93 12.22 -2.60
C PRO A 92 -8.85 13.44 -2.45
N VAL A 93 -8.29 14.64 -2.52
CA VAL A 93 -9.08 15.87 -2.70
C VAL A 93 -9.67 15.85 -4.10
N GLN A 94 -11.01 15.82 -4.20
CA GLN A 94 -11.70 15.75 -5.50
C GLN A 94 -11.37 16.98 -6.36
N GLY A 95 -10.99 16.73 -7.61
CA GLY A 95 -10.48 17.76 -8.53
C GLY A 95 -8.98 18.07 -8.38
N GLY A 96 -8.34 17.67 -7.27
CA GLY A 96 -6.88 17.70 -7.09
C GLY A 96 -6.18 16.38 -7.45
N SER A 97 -6.94 15.31 -7.60
CA SER A 97 -6.49 13.98 -8.04
C SER A 97 -7.57 13.33 -8.91
N GLU A 98 -7.14 12.51 -9.88
CA GLU A 98 -8.03 11.68 -10.71
C GLU A 98 -8.51 10.41 -9.99
N LEU A 99 -7.98 10.13 -8.80
CA LEU A 99 -8.36 8.96 -8.02
C LEU A 99 -9.76 9.13 -7.40
N PRO A 100 -10.62 8.10 -7.44
CA PRO A 100 -11.89 8.08 -6.70
C PRO A 100 -11.69 8.12 -5.17
N PRO A 101 -12.73 8.48 -4.39
CA PRO A 101 -12.68 8.47 -2.93
C PRO A 101 -12.30 7.10 -2.37
N THR A 102 -11.46 7.09 -1.33
CA THR A 102 -11.09 5.88 -0.59
C THR A 102 -12.29 5.37 0.20
N GLU A 103 -12.62 4.09 -0.01
CA GLU A 103 -13.78 3.45 0.59
C GLU A 103 -13.37 2.13 1.25
N ASN A 104 -14.06 1.77 2.33
CA ASN A 104 -13.89 0.45 2.93
C ASN A 104 -14.78 -0.59 2.23
N GLN A 105 -14.35 -1.85 2.22
CA GLN A 105 -15.13 -2.98 1.73
C GLN A 105 -15.12 -4.08 2.77
N ASP A 106 -16.30 -4.61 3.11
CA ASP A 106 -16.38 -5.79 3.96
C ASP A 106 -16.00 -7.05 3.16
N LEU A 107 -14.96 -7.74 3.63
CA LEU A 107 -14.47 -8.98 3.05
C LEU A 107 -14.57 -10.14 4.05
N SER A 108 -15.33 -9.98 5.14
CA SER A 108 -15.50 -11.00 6.19
C SER A 108 -16.12 -12.30 5.67
N ASP A 109 -16.95 -12.23 4.64
CA ASP A 109 -17.59 -13.40 4.00
C ASP A 109 -16.72 -14.09 2.93
N SER A 110 -15.47 -13.66 2.72
CA SER A 110 -14.56 -14.32 1.77
C SER A 110 -14.36 -15.78 2.15
N LEU A 111 -14.42 -16.72 1.19
CA LEU A 111 -14.15 -18.14 1.45
C LEU A 111 -12.65 -18.41 1.72
N ASP A 112 -11.77 -17.58 1.16
CA ASP A 112 -10.33 -17.63 1.40
C ASP A 112 -9.96 -17.05 2.78
N GLU A 113 -9.34 -17.86 3.63
CA GLU A 113 -8.94 -17.50 4.99
C GLU A 113 -7.85 -16.43 5.01
N LEU A 114 -6.90 -16.49 4.07
CA LEU A 114 -5.82 -15.51 3.98
C LEU A 114 -6.38 -14.12 3.68
N THR A 115 -7.27 -14.02 2.69
CA THR A 115 -8.03 -12.80 2.38
C THR A 115 -8.78 -12.27 3.59
N ARG A 116 -9.53 -13.10 4.33
CA ARG A 116 -10.26 -12.63 5.54
C ARG A 116 -9.31 -12.07 6.60
N SER A 117 -8.21 -12.76 6.86
CA SER A 117 -7.21 -12.36 7.85
C SER A 117 -6.56 -11.03 7.48
N TYR A 118 -6.15 -10.87 6.22
CA TYR A 118 -5.54 -9.65 5.72
C TYR A 118 -6.53 -8.49 5.65
N ALA A 119 -7.76 -8.73 5.22
CA ALA A 119 -8.82 -7.72 5.22
C ALA A 119 -9.08 -7.16 6.62
N LYS A 120 -9.09 -8.03 7.64
CA LYS A 120 -9.22 -7.59 9.04
C LYS A 120 -8.00 -6.77 9.50
N ARG A 121 -6.79 -7.25 9.19
CA ARG A 121 -5.54 -6.61 9.59
C ARG A 121 -5.38 -5.22 8.98
N PHE A 122 -5.77 -5.07 7.72
CA PHE A 122 -5.60 -3.85 6.95
C PHE A 122 -6.92 -3.16 6.66
N ALA A 123 -7.96 -3.32 7.49
CA ALA A 123 -9.25 -2.69 7.25
C ALA A 123 -9.09 -1.18 6.98
N ALA A 124 -9.74 -0.70 5.92
CA ALA A 124 -9.62 0.70 5.53
C ALA A 124 -10.25 1.60 6.60
N GLN A 125 -9.51 2.62 7.03
CA GLN A 125 -9.97 3.58 8.03
C GLN A 125 -10.40 4.87 7.32
N VAL A 126 -11.67 4.92 6.92
CA VAL A 126 -12.29 6.13 6.35
C VAL A 126 -12.53 7.14 7.47
N ALA A 127 -11.84 8.27 7.45
CA ALA A 127 -12.01 9.28 8.49
C ALA A 127 -13.37 9.99 8.33
N PRO A 128 -14.15 10.20 9.41
CA PRO A 128 -15.48 10.81 9.29
C PRO A 128 -15.49 12.17 8.60
N TRP A 129 -14.47 13.00 8.85
CA TRP A 129 -14.38 14.35 8.30
C TRP A 129 -14.18 14.38 6.78
N TRP A 130 -13.68 13.31 6.16
CA TRP A 130 -13.57 13.23 4.69
C TRP A 130 -14.95 13.34 4.03
N ASN A 131 -15.95 12.72 4.63
CA ASN A 131 -17.32 12.74 4.13
C ASN A 131 -17.98 14.12 4.21
N GLU A 132 -17.47 15.01 5.04
CA GLU A 132 -17.99 16.36 5.22
C GLU A 132 -17.48 17.33 4.15
N VAL A 133 -16.37 16.99 3.48
CA VAL A 133 -15.66 17.86 2.52
C VAL A 133 -15.57 17.30 1.10
N ARG A 134 -16.04 16.07 0.88
CA ARG A 134 -16.07 15.40 -0.43
C ARG A 134 -17.29 15.80 -1.29
#